data_AF-S3BAP8-F1
#
_entry.id   AF-S3BAP8-F1
#
_cell.length_a   1.000
_cell.length_b   1.000
_cell.length_c   1.000
_cell.angle_alpha   90.00
_cell.angle_beta   90.00
_cell.angle_gamma   90.00
#
_symmetry.space_group_name_H-M   'P 1'
#
loop_
_entity.id
_entity.type
_entity.pdbx_description
1 polymer ?
#
loop_
_entity_poly.entity_id
_entity_poly.type
_entity_poly.pdbx_seq_one_letter_code
_entity_poly.pdbx_strand_id
1 'polypeptide(L)' 'MRLFLSEHEGDARPGTLVYLRVREVEAVASEFGVRAEEAPWAREIELRDPDGNRLRIGTPTE' A
#
# COMPACT_ATOMS: atom_id res chain seq x y z
N MET A 1 -6.07 -12.60 2.90
CA MET A 1 -5.52 -12.01 1.66
C MET A 1 -4.15 -12.62 1.41
N ARG A 2 -3.74 -12.80 0.16
CA ARG A 2 -2.37 -13.21 -0.21
C ARG A 2 -1.88 -12.29 -1.32
N LEU A 3 -0.68 -11.72 -1.17
CA LEU A 3 0.02 -10.93 -2.18
C LEU A 3 1.18 -11.77 -2.69
N PHE A 4 1.29 -11.91 -4.01
CA PHE A 4 2.41 -12.59 -4.66
C PHE A 4 3.27 -11.53 -5.34
N LEU A 5 4.58 -11.63 -5.14
CA LEU A 5 5.58 -10.83 -5.84
C LEU A 5 6.26 -11.74 -6.84
N SER A 6 6.34 -11.32 -8.11
CA SER A 6 7.15 -11.98 -9.13
C SER A 6 8.46 -11.24 -9.28
N GLU A 7 9.50 -11.99 -9.63
CA GLU A 7 10.80 -11.43 -9.96
C GLU A 7 10.69 -10.45 -11.15
N HIS A 8 11.45 -9.36 -11.08
CA HIS A 8 11.47 -8.29 -12.08
C HIS A 8 12.35 -8.63 -13.30
N GLU A 9 13.37 -9.48 -13.15
CA GLU A 9 14.42 -9.64 -14.16
C GLU A 9 13.88 -10.21 -15.49
N GLY A 10 13.64 -9.31 -16.45
CA GLY A 10 13.33 -9.64 -17.84
C GLY A 10 11.96 -9.21 -18.37
N ASP A 11 10.96 -8.95 -17.52
CA ASP A 11 9.57 -8.75 -18.01
C ASP A 11 8.72 -7.65 -17.34
N ALA A 12 9.07 -7.12 -16.16
CA ALA A 12 8.24 -6.13 -15.47
C ALA A 12 9.03 -5.05 -14.72
N ARG A 13 8.89 -3.75 -15.06
CA ARG A 13 9.67 -2.66 -14.42
C ARG A 13 9.32 -2.49 -12.92
N PRO A 14 10.30 -2.15 -12.04
CA PRO A 14 10.04 -1.83 -10.65
C PRO A 14 9.17 -0.58 -10.50
N GLY A 15 8.60 -0.39 -9.30
CA GLY A 15 7.72 0.76 -9.01
C GLY A 15 6.25 0.53 -9.36
N THR A 16 5.82 -0.74 -9.43
CA THR A 16 4.41 -1.09 -9.58
C THR A 16 3.59 -0.58 -8.39
N LEU A 17 2.27 -0.49 -8.55
CA LEU A 17 1.36 -0.02 -7.49
C LEU A 17 0.31 -1.09 -7.22
N VAL A 18 0.11 -1.42 -5.94
CA VAL A 18 -1.06 -2.16 -5.47
C VAL A 18 -1.85 -1.30 -4.48
N TYR A 19 -3.17 -1.41 -4.54
CA TYR A 19 -4.07 -0.81 -3.55
C TYR A 19 -4.68 -1.90 -2.67
N LEU A 20 -4.46 -1.83 -1.36
CA LEU A 20 -4.98 -2.77 -0.38
C LEU A 20 -6.04 -2.10 0.48
N ARG A 21 -7.27 -2.64 0.46
CA ARG A 21 -8.33 -2.20 1.36
C ARG A 21 -8.23 -2.93 2.69
N VAL A 22 -8.21 -2.18 3.78
CA VAL A 22 -8.17 -2.69 5.14
C VAL A 22 -9.28 -2.07 5.98
N ARG A 23 -9.69 -2.76 7.04
CA ARG A 23 -10.71 -2.25 7.96
C ARG A 23 -10.22 -1.09 8.82
N GLU A 24 -8.93 -1.08 9.16
CA GLU A 24 -8.35 -0.08 10.06
C GLU A 24 -6.95 0.31 9.59
N VAL A 25 -6.85 1.38 8.80
CA VAL A 25 -5.57 1.85 8.27
C VAL A 25 -4.66 2.47 9.34
N GLU A 26 -5.23 3.05 10.40
CA GLU A 26 -4.46 3.70 11.45
C GLU A 26 -3.61 2.70 12.25
N ALA A 27 -4.08 1.47 12.44
CA ALA A 27 -3.28 0.39 13.03
C ALA A 27 -2.05 0.05 12.17
N VAL A 28 -2.22 0.03 10.83
CA VAL A 28 -1.12 -0.18 9.89
C VAL A 28 -0.17 1.03 9.90
N ALA A 29 -0.72 2.25 9.91
CA ALA A 29 0.07 3.48 9.94
C ALA A 29 0.97 3.54 11.19
N SER A 30 0.42 3.18 12.36
CA SER A 30 1.15 3.09 13.62
C SER A 30 2.29 2.07 13.57
N GLU A 31 2.06 0.88 13.00
CA GLU A 31 3.08 -0.17 12.89
C GLU A 31 4.29 0.29 12.05
N PHE A 32 4.03 1.05 10.98
CA PHE A 32 5.07 1.58 10.11
C PHE A 32 5.57 2.98 10.50
N GLY A 33 5.06 3.56 11.59
CA GLY A 33 5.45 4.90 12.05
C GLY A 33 5.14 6.02 11.06
N VAL A 34 4.14 5.83 10.20
CA VAL A 34 3.67 6.82 9.21
C VAL A 34 2.33 7.41 9.63
N ARG A 35 1.94 8.52 9.02
CA ARG A 35 0.60 9.11 9.22
C ARG A 35 -0.26 8.81 8.02
N ALA A 36 -1.50 8.38 8.27
CA ALA A 36 -2.49 8.33 7.20
C ALA A 36 -2.89 9.73 6.75
N GLU A 37 -3.35 9.83 5.50
CA GLU A 37 -3.85 11.02 4.84
C GLU A 37 -5.29 10.78 4.37
N GLU A 38 -6.08 11.86 4.29
CA GLU A 38 -7.45 11.80 3.76
C GLU A 38 -7.41 11.88 2.23
N ALA A 39 -8.04 10.93 1.57
CA ALA A 39 -8.33 10.95 0.15
C ALA A 39 -9.85 10.95 -0.08
N PRO A 40 -10.35 11.40 -1.26
CA PRO A 40 -11.79 11.44 -1.52
C PRO A 40 -12.53 10.09 -1.41
N TRP A 41 -11.81 8.97 -1.37
CA TRP A 41 -12.37 7.61 -1.34
C TRP A 41 -11.94 6.78 -0.12
N ALA A 42 -10.96 7.25 0.67
CA ALA A 42 -10.40 6.50 1.79
C ALA A 42 -9.54 7.38 2.69
N ARG A 43 -9.41 6.96 3.95
CA ARG A 43 -8.24 7.28 4.78
C ARG A 43 -7.11 6.31 4.39
N GLU A 44 -5.92 6.78 4.03
CA GLU A 44 -4.88 5.90 3.48
C GLU A 44 -3.43 6.29 3.77
N ILE A 45 -2.51 5.33 3.61
CA ILE A 45 -1.04 5.51 3.64
C ILE A 45 -0.43 5.04 2.32
N GLU A 46 0.76 5.54 1.99
CA GLU A 46 1.63 4.99 0.95
C GLU A 46 2.93 4.47 1.58
N LEU A 47 3.28 3.22 1.27
CA LEU A 47 4.54 2.58 1.63
C LEU A 47 5.32 2.20 0.39
N ARG A 48 6.64 2.04 0.54
CA ARG A 48 7.52 1.46 -0.48
C ARG A 48 8.17 0.20 0.06
N ASP A 49 8.13 -0.87 -0.73
CA ASP A 49 8.91 -2.06 -0.44
C ASP A 49 10.38 -1.88 -0.87
N PRO A 50 11.28 -2.83 -0.53
CA PRO A 50 12.69 -2.74 -0.90
C PRO A 50 12.96 -2.69 -2.41
N ASP A 51 12.07 -3.24 -3.23
CA ASP A 51 12.16 -3.23 -4.71
C ASP A 51 11.54 -1.96 -5.32
N GLY A 52 11.03 -1.07 -4.48
CA GLY A 52 10.46 0.21 -4.86
C GLY A 52 8.99 0.17 -5.29
N ASN A 53 8.31 -0.99 -5.17
CA ASN A 53 6.87 -1.07 -5.40
C ASN A 53 6.14 -0.20 -4.38
N ARG A 54 5.07 0.46 -4.84
CA ARG A 54 4.20 1.29 -4.01
C ARG A 54 3.04 0.45 -3.52
N LEU A 55 2.80 0.51 -2.22
CA LEU A 55 1.63 -0.06 -1.57
C LEU A 55 0.80 1.09 -1.04
N ARG A 56 -0.36 1.34 -1.65
CA ARG A 56 -1.37 2.22 -1.07
C ARG A 56 -2.32 1.37 -0.25
N ILE A 57 -2.49 1.72 1.02
CA ILE A 57 -3.29 0.93 1.96
C ILE A 57 -4.32 1.87 2.56
N GLY A 58 -5.60 1.54 2.44
CA GLY A 58 -6.66 2.45 2.86
C GLY A 58 -7.88 1.78 3.47
N THR A 59 -8.53 2.51 4.37
CA THR A 59 -9.87 2.23 4.87
C THR A 59 -10.86 3.09 4.07
N PRO A 60 -11.74 2.47 3.25
CA PRO A 60 -12.74 3.20 2.49
C PRO A 60 -13.64 4.04 3.39
N THR A 61 -14.09 5.19 2.88
CA THR A 61 -15.05 6.06 3.59
C THR A 61 -16.49 5.56 3.54
N GLU A 62 -16.78 4.53 2.72
CA GLU A 62 -18.08 3.87 2.54
C GLU A 62 -17.98 2.34 2.65
#